data_AF-A0A075ADB7-F1
#
_entry.id   AF-A0A075ADB7-F1
#
_cell.length_a   1.000
_cell.length_b   1.000
_cell.length_c   1.000
_cell.angle_alpha   90.00
_cell.angle_beta   90.00
_cell.angle_gamma   90.00
#
_symmetry.space_group_name_H-M   'P 1'
#
loop_
_entity.id
_entity.type
_entity.pdbx_description
1 polymer ?
#
loop_
_entity_poly.entity_id
_entity_poly.type
_entity_poly.pdbx_seq_one_letter_code
_entity_poly.pdbx_strand_id
1 'polypeptide(L)'
;MLARLTKAGIPCEYTHIDALPSLVHKVSLAVVGAHALLNNGYVLARIGTAQVANIVASVSHAPTLVCAETYKFWERAHSDAFEYNELGDPDDIWRGPRGVSSDPNEGLPGLGPTGLPTFYTGPNLLDWRSNPKLRLLHLMYDVLPPELVSAVVTEKGTLPTTSVPVVLRVKQAASYSL
;
A
#
# COMPACT_ATOMS: atom_id res chain seq x y z
N MET A 1 6.61 -11.39 2.04
CA MET A 1 5.78 -11.88 3.17
C MET A 1 5.50 -13.36 3.04
N LEU A 2 4.87 -13.82 1.95
CA LEU A 2 4.53 -15.23 1.70
C LEU A 2 5.68 -16.21 2.01
N ALA A 3 6.85 -16.04 1.39
CA ALA A 3 8.01 -16.91 1.63
C ALA A 3 8.43 -17.02 3.12
N ARG A 4 8.26 -15.94 3.90
CA ARG A 4 8.59 -15.96 5.34
C ARG A 4 7.55 -16.75 6.14
N LEU A 5 6.26 -16.58 5.85
CA LEU A 5 5.17 -17.30 6.54
C LEU A 5 5.16 -18.79 6.20
N THR A 6 5.38 -19.13 4.92
CA THR A 6 5.50 -20.53 4.49
C THR A 6 6.67 -21.24 5.15
N LYS A 7 7.82 -20.56 5.30
CA LYS A 7 8.98 -21.09 6.04
C LYS A 7 8.68 -21.33 7.52
N ALA A 8 7.79 -20.53 8.11
CA ALA A 8 7.31 -20.70 9.48
C ALA A 8 6.22 -21.79 9.62
N GLY A 9 5.80 -22.45 8.53
CA GLY A 9 4.78 -23.49 8.55
C GLY A 9 3.34 -22.97 8.69
N ILE A 10 3.11 -21.67 8.47
CA ILE A 10 1.78 -21.07 8.56
C ILE A 10 1.04 -21.32 7.24
N PRO A 11 -0.20 -21.85 7.26
CA PRO A 11 -1.00 -22.01 6.05
C PRO A 11 -1.30 -20.65 5.43
N CYS A 12 -0.92 -20.46 4.16
CA CYS A 12 -1.04 -19.19 3.45
C CYS A 12 -1.74 -19.39 2.10
N GLU A 13 -2.69 -18.53 1.79
CA GLU A 13 -3.32 -18.40 0.46
C GLU A 13 -2.85 -17.05 -0.14
N TYR A 14 -2.32 -17.06 -1.37
CA TYR A 14 -1.83 -15.85 -2.05
C TYR A 14 -2.68 -15.55 -3.28
N THR A 15 -3.27 -14.37 -3.32
CA THR A 15 -4.19 -13.95 -4.37
C THR A 15 -3.89 -12.53 -4.84
N HIS A 16 -4.30 -12.21 -6.06
CA HIS A 16 -4.24 -10.85 -6.59
C HIS A 16 -5.31 -9.97 -5.93
N ILE A 17 -5.09 -8.64 -5.89
CA ILE A 17 -6.07 -7.69 -5.34
C ILE A 17 -7.41 -7.76 -6.09
N ASP A 18 -7.39 -8.06 -7.39
CA ASP A 18 -8.60 -8.19 -8.21
C ASP A 18 -9.44 -9.42 -7.84
N ALA A 19 -8.81 -10.45 -7.28
CA ALA A 19 -9.48 -11.66 -6.82
C ALA A 19 -9.94 -11.53 -5.35
N LEU A 20 -9.62 -10.44 -4.65
CA LEU A 20 -10.00 -10.26 -3.25
C LEU A 20 -11.52 -10.33 -3.02
N PRO A 21 -12.40 -9.71 -3.84
CA PRO A 21 -13.84 -9.72 -3.59
C PRO A 21 -14.46 -11.12 -3.55
N SER A 22 -13.90 -12.11 -4.26
CA SER A 22 -14.43 -13.47 -4.26
C SER A 22 -14.00 -14.29 -3.03
N LEU A 23 -12.94 -13.88 -2.34
CA LEU A 23 -12.35 -14.60 -1.21
C LEU A 23 -12.57 -13.93 0.14
N VAL A 24 -12.99 -12.66 0.13
CA VAL A 24 -13.15 -11.84 1.33
C VAL A 24 -14.09 -12.45 2.38
N HIS A 25 -15.07 -13.26 1.99
CA HIS A 25 -15.96 -13.96 2.93
C HIS A 25 -15.24 -14.89 3.92
N LYS A 26 -14.02 -15.33 3.59
CA LYS A 26 -13.19 -16.15 4.49
C LYS A 26 -12.40 -15.31 5.51
N VAL A 27 -12.32 -14.00 5.31
CA VAL A 27 -11.50 -13.07 6.10
C VAL A 27 -12.30 -12.61 7.31
N SER A 28 -11.76 -12.83 8.51
CA SER A 28 -12.34 -12.37 9.78
C SER A 28 -11.60 -11.17 10.39
N LEU A 29 -10.42 -10.84 9.85
CA LEU A 29 -9.56 -9.76 10.33
C LEU A 29 -8.61 -9.32 9.21
N ALA A 30 -8.54 -8.02 8.93
CA ALA A 30 -7.50 -7.44 8.09
C ALA A 30 -6.43 -6.77 8.94
N VAL A 31 -5.16 -7.04 8.65
CA VAL A 31 -4.03 -6.39 9.32
C VAL A 31 -3.21 -5.66 8.25
N VAL A 32 -3.02 -4.36 8.45
CA VAL A 32 -2.30 -3.49 7.52
C VAL A 32 -1.17 -2.75 8.24
N GLY A 33 -0.03 -2.60 7.58
CA GLY A 33 1.06 -1.78 8.09
C GLY A 33 0.92 -0.34 7.58
N ALA A 34 1.06 0.64 8.46
CA ALA A 34 1.08 2.05 8.05
C ALA A 34 2.50 2.52 7.71
N HIS A 35 2.58 3.38 6.69
CA HIS A 35 3.74 4.23 6.46
C HIS A 35 3.71 5.44 7.40
N ALA A 36 2.55 6.08 7.52
CA ALA A 36 2.33 7.19 8.46
C ALA A 36 0.88 7.25 8.94
N LEU A 37 0.65 7.88 10.08
CA LEU A 37 -0.68 8.18 10.62
C LEU A 37 -0.84 9.69 10.70
N LEU A 38 -1.82 10.21 9.99
CA LEU A 38 -2.07 11.65 9.87
C LEU A 38 -2.84 12.17 11.09
N ASN A 39 -2.69 13.48 11.35
CA ASN A 39 -3.31 14.14 12.50
C ASN A 39 -4.85 14.10 12.46
N ASN A 40 -5.44 14.02 11.26
CA ASN A 40 -6.88 13.84 11.05
C ASN A 40 -7.35 12.37 11.20
N GLY A 41 -6.44 11.44 11.56
CA GLY A 41 -6.74 10.02 11.74
C GLY A 41 -6.67 9.19 10.45
N TYR A 42 -6.42 9.80 9.30
CA TYR A 42 -6.19 9.08 8.06
C TYR A 42 -4.88 8.29 8.12
N VAL A 43 -4.84 7.14 7.47
CA VAL A 43 -3.67 6.25 7.47
C VAL A 43 -3.02 6.25 6.10
N LEU A 44 -1.77 6.68 6.04
CA LEU A 44 -0.97 6.59 4.83
C LEU A 44 -0.35 5.19 4.75
N ALA A 45 -0.66 4.45 3.70
CA ALA A 45 -0.15 3.10 3.45
C ALA A 45 0.18 2.91 1.97
N ARG A 46 0.64 1.71 1.59
CA ARG A 46 0.93 1.40 0.18
C ARG A 46 -0.34 1.49 -0.67
N ILE A 47 -0.16 1.80 -1.95
CA ILE A 47 -1.26 1.87 -2.91
C ILE A 47 -2.13 0.60 -2.89
N GLY A 48 -3.45 0.78 -2.89
CA GLY A 48 -4.43 -0.31 -2.82
C GLY A 48 -4.83 -0.71 -1.39
N THR A 49 -4.20 -0.16 -0.35
CA THR A 49 -4.58 -0.47 1.04
C THR A 49 -6.00 0.02 1.36
N ALA A 50 -6.41 1.20 0.87
CA ALA A 50 -7.76 1.69 1.10
C ALA A 50 -8.82 0.82 0.40
N GLN A 51 -8.51 0.37 -0.82
CA GLN A 51 -9.35 -0.57 -1.57
C GLN A 51 -9.54 -1.89 -0.81
N VAL A 52 -8.46 -2.50 -0.32
CA VAL A 52 -8.51 -3.75 0.46
C VAL A 52 -9.37 -3.57 1.70
N ALA A 53 -9.11 -2.53 2.50
CA ALA A 53 -9.86 -2.25 3.72
C ALA A 53 -11.35 -2.03 3.44
N ASN A 54 -11.68 -1.29 2.38
CA ASN A 54 -13.07 -1.04 1.99
C ASN A 54 -13.80 -2.33 1.58
N ILE A 55 -13.16 -3.20 0.79
CA ILE A 55 -13.75 -4.50 0.40
C ILE A 55 -13.98 -5.38 1.62
N VAL A 56 -12.99 -5.44 2.52
CA VAL A 56 -13.10 -6.21 3.77
C VAL A 56 -14.25 -5.69 4.65
N ALA A 57 -14.30 -4.38 4.89
CA ALA A 57 -15.32 -3.77 5.73
C ALA A 57 -16.74 -3.88 5.14
N SER A 58 -16.89 -3.73 3.82
CA SER A 58 -18.19 -3.74 3.15
C SER A 58 -18.76 -5.15 2.96
N VAL A 59 -17.94 -6.15 2.66
CA VAL A 59 -18.43 -7.50 2.29
C VAL A 59 -18.37 -8.48 3.47
N SER A 60 -17.29 -8.46 4.24
CA SER A 60 -17.09 -9.40 5.37
C SER A 60 -17.42 -8.79 6.73
N HIS A 61 -17.57 -7.46 6.80
CA HIS A 61 -17.70 -6.71 8.05
C HIS A 61 -16.59 -7.00 9.06
N ALA A 62 -15.45 -7.48 8.57
CA ALA A 62 -14.30 -7.76 9.41
C ALA A 62 -13.57 -6.46 9.78
N PRO A 63 -13.04 -6.36 11.02
CA PRO A 63 -12.27 -5.21 11.45
C PRO A 63 -10.94 -5.11 10.71
N THR A 64 -10.50 -3.88 10.46
CA THR A 64 -9.16 -3.59 9.94
C THR A 64 -8.30 -3.01 11.04
N LEU A 65 -7.21 -3.70 11.38
CA LEU A 65 -6.21 -3.27 12.34
C LEU A 65 -5.00 -2.68 11.62
N VAL A 66 -4.61 -1.49 12.04
CA VAL A 66 -3.43 -0.79 11.52
C VAL A 66 -2.30 -0.95 12.51
N CYS A 67 -1.18 -1.53 12.09
CA CYS A 67 0.02 -1.64 12.91
C CYS A 67 0.99 -0.51 12.54
N ALA A 68 1.31 0.34 13.51
CA ALA A 68 2.22 1.46 13.32
C ALA A 68 2.90 1.85 14.63
N GLU A 69 4.18 2.20 14.55
CA GLU A 69 4.91 2.77 15.68
C GLU A 69 4.56 4.25 15.85
N THR A 70 4.58 4.77 17.09
CA THR A 70 4.17 6.16 17.34
C THR A 70 5.06 7.21 16.65
N TYR A 71 6.28 6.86 16.22
CA TYR A 71 7.16 7.81 15.52
C TYR A 71 6.68 8.11 14.09
N LYS A 72 5.85 7.25 13.52
CA LYS A 72 5.22 7.44 12.20
C LYS A 72 3.99 8.34 12.25
N PHE A 73 3.64 8.86 13.43
CA PHE A 73 2.55 9.82 13.57
C PHE A 73 3.03 11.14 12.98
N TRP A 74 2.17 11.78 12.19
CA TRP A 74 2.51 12.94 11.40
C TRP A 74 1.51 14.07 11.64
N GLU A 75 2.03 15.28 11.88
CA GLU A 75 1.22 16.46 12.22
C GLU A 75 0.37 16.98 11.06
N ARG A 76 0.74 16.65 9.82
CA ARG A 76 -0.04 17.03 8.65
C ARG A 76 -1.34 16.24 8.55
N ALA A 77 -2.30 16.84 7.87
CA ALA A 77 -3.59 16.25 7.58
C ALA A 77 -3.87 16.48 6.09
N HIS A 78 -4.01 15.39 5.34
CA HIS A 78 -4.44 15.38 3.96
C HIS A 78 -5.58 14.35 3.86
N SER A 79 -6.55 14.59 2.99
CA SER A 79 -7.73 13.73 2.83
C SER A 79 -7.67 12.83 1.59
N ASP A 80 -6.77 13.12 0.66
CA ASP A 80 -6.63 12.38 -0.59
C ASP A 80 -5.20 11.90 -0.83
N ALA A 81 -5.06 10.99 -1.79
CA ALA A 81 -3.78 10.43 -2.20
C ALA A 81 -3.08 11.23 -3.31
N PHE A 82 -3.57 12.42 -3.67
CA PHE A 82 -3.01 13.23 -4.75
C PHE A 82 -2.20 14.42 -4.24
N GLU A 83 -2.56 14.97 -3.08
CA GLU A 83 -1.91 16.14 -2.50
C GLU A 83 -0.46 15.86 -2.09
N TYR A 84 -0.23 14.73 -1.41
CA TYR A 84 1.11 14.34 -0.93
C TYR A 84 1.37 12.86 -1.20
N ASN A 85 2.03 12.58 -2.31
CA ASN A 85 2.36 11.22 -2.72
C ASN A 85 3.75 11.15 -3.38
N GLU A 86 4.31 9.95 -3.39
CA GLU A 86 5.51 9.61 -4.13
C GLU A 86 5.12 9.02 -5.48
N LEU A 87 5.75 9.51 -6.54
CA LEU A 87 5.61 8.96 -7.88
C LEU A 87 6.66 7.86 -8.08
N GLY A 88 6.20 6.64 -8.33
CA GLY A 88 7.05 5.53 -8.73
C GLY A 88 7.52 5.68 -10.18
N ASP A 89 8.43 4.79 -10.62
CA ASP A 89 8.81 4.74 -12.03
C ASP A 89 7.57 4.34 -12.87
N PRO A 90 7.12 5.17 -13.82
CA PRO A 90 6.03 4.82 -14.73
C PRO A 90 6.36 3.60 -15.60
N ASP A 91 7.64 3.29 -15.83
CA ASP A 91 8.02 2.15 -16.65
C ASP A 91 7.81 0.80 -15.96
N ASP A 92 7.72 0.77 -14.63
CA ASP A 92 7.43 -0.45 -13.86
C ASP A 92 6.06 -1.06 -14.21
N ILE A 93 5.12 -0.22 -14.63
CA ILE A 93 3.75 -0.64 -15.00
C ILE A 93 3.78 -1.64 -16.17
N TRP A 94 4.66 -1.42 -17.15
CA TRP A 94 4.69 -2.21 -18.38
C TRP A 94 5.87 -3.19 -18.44
N ARG A 95 6.96 -2.95 -17.69
CA ARG A 95 8.06 -3.94 -17.53
C ARG A 95 7.64 -5.17 -16.72
N GLY A 96 6.56 -5.03 -15.94
CA GLY A 96 6.01 -6.08 -15.10
C GLY A 96 6.85 -6.33 -13.83
N PRO A 97 6.44 -7.27 -12.97
CA PRO A 97 6.97 -7.43 -11.60
C PRO A 97 8.45 -7.84 -11.47
N ARG A 98 9.21 -7.94 -12.58
CA ARG A 98 10.56 -8.53 -12.61
C ARG A 98 11.56 -7.77 -13.49
N GLY A 99 11.34 -6.47 -13.75
CA GLY A 99 12.34 -5.58 -14.36
C GLY A 99 13.49 -5.18 -13.41
N VAL A 100 14.12 -6.14 -12.73
CA VAL A 100 15.25 -5.90 -11.80
C VAL A 100 16.61 -5.93 -12.52
N SER A 101 16.58 -6.07 -13.85
CA SER A 101 17.78 -5.90 -14.67
C SER A 101 18.25 -4.45 -14.60
N SER A 102 19.55 -4.24 -14.44
CA SER A 102 20.19 -2.92 -14.59
C SER A 102 19.95 -2.30 -15.97
N ASP A 103 19.69 -3.15 -16.97
CA ASP A 103 19.43 -2.76 -18.34
C ASP A 103 17.92 -2.80 -18.65
N PRO A 104 17.27 -1.66 -18.98
CA PRO A 104 15.84 -1.57 -19.29
C PRO A 104 15.36 -2.44 -20.46
N ASN A 105 16.30 -2.93 -21.27
CA ASN A 105 16.05 -3.76 -22.45
C ASN A 105 16.25 -5.25 -22.20
N GLU A 106 16.89 -5.63 -21.09
CA GLU A 106 17.09 -7.03 -20.72
C GLU A 106 15.98 -7.46 -19.75
N GLY A 107 15.05 -8.25 -20.26
CA GLY A 107 14.07 -8.96 -19.44
C GLY A 107 14.67 -10.20 -18.79
N LEU A 108 13.82 -11.04 -18.19
CA LEU A 108 14.23 -12.35 -17.71
C LEU A 108 14.65 -13.27 -18.87
N PRO A 109 15.50 -14.28 -18.64
CA PRO A 109 15.77 -15.31 -19.65
C PRO A 109 14.46 -15.95 -20.14
N GLY A 110 14.07 -15.70 -21.40
CA GLY A 110 12.85 -16.21 -22.03
C GLY A 110 11.62 -15.28 -21.99
N LEU A 111 11.66 -14.15 -21.28
CA LEU A 111 10.63 -13.11 -21.28
C LEU A 111 11.28 -11.76 -21.61
N GLY A 112 10.78 -11.05 -22.62
CA GLY A 112 11.35 -9.77 -23.05
C GLY A 112 11.30 -8.69 -21.95
N PRO A 113 11.77 -7.46 -22.25
CA PRO A 113 11.77 -6.34 -21.30
C PRO A 113 10.38 -5.95 -20.78
N THR A 114 9.33 -6.40 -21.45
CA THR A 114 7.91 -6.22 -21.09
C THR A 114 7.40 -7.27 -20.09
N GLY A 115 8.23 -8.23 -19.68
CA GLY A 115 7.79 -9.37 -18.88
C GLY A 115 6.82 -10.30 -19.61
N LEU A 116 6.68 -10.14 -20.94
CA LEU A 116 5.88 -10.97 -21.83
C LEU A 116 6.78 -11.86 -22.70
N PRO A 117 6.27 -13.00 -23.21
CA PRO A 117 7.05 -13.83 -24.11
C PRO A 117 7.48 -13.05 -25.34
N THR A 118 8.70 -13.28 -25.84
CA THR A 118 9.29 -12.52 -26.97
C THR A 118 8.52 -12.63 -28.29
N PHE A 119 7.61 -13.59 -28.40
CA PHE A 119 6.70 -13.77 -29.55
C PHE A 119 5.37 -13.02 -29.40
N TYR A 120 5.13 -12.30 -28.30
CA TYR A 120 3.92 -11.53 -28.11
C TYR A 120 3.97 -10.23 -28.91
N THR A 121 3.21 -10.16 -30.00
CA THR A 121 3.09 -8.99 -30.90
C THR A 121 1.95 -8.04 -30.52
N GLY A 122 1.58 -8.00 -29.23
CA GLY A 122 0.53 -7.09 -28.76
C GLY A 122 1.03 -5.63 -28.68
N PRO A 123 0.12 -4.68 -28.36
CA PRO A 123 0.49 -3.28 -28.19
C PRO A 123 1.51 -3.15 -27.05
N ASN A 124 2.71 -2.65 -27.38
CA ASN A 124 3.78 -2.42 -26.42
C ASN A 124 3.79 -0.95 -26.00
N LEU A 125 3.97 -0.71 -24.70
CA LEU A 125 4.07 0.63 -24.11
C LEU A 125 5.51 1.18 -24.14
N LEU A 126 6.46 0.52 -24.80
CA LEU A 126 7.88 0.93 -24.84
C LEU A 126 8.08 2.43 -25.18
N ASP A 127 7.37 2.92 -26.20
CA ASP A 127 7.48 4.31 -26.70
C ASP A 127 6.36 5.22 -26.17
N TRP A 128 5.79 4.92 -25.00
CA TRP A 128 4.64 5.68 -24.47
C TRP A 128 4.91 7.17 -24.33
N ARG A 129 6.17 7.56 -24.11
CA ARG A 129 6.62 8.97 -23.99
C ARG A 129 6.50 9.76 -25.30
N SER A 130 6.56 9.08 -26.45
CA SER A 130 6.44 9.70 -27.77
C SER A 130 5.01 10.13 -28.09
N ASN A 131 4.00 9.55 -27.42
CA ASN A 131 2.61 9.89 -27.65
C ASN A 131 2.18 11.05 -26.73
N PRO A 132 1.82 12.24 -27.28
CA PRO A 132 1.45 13.40 -26.47
C PRO A 132 0.14 13.20 -25.69
N LYS A 133 -0.71 12.25 -26.08
CA LYS A 133 -1.99 11.95 -25.44
C LYS A 133 -1.90 10.87 -24.36
N LEU A 134 -0.73 10.25 -24.17
CA LEU A 134 -0.54 9.16 -23.22
C LEU A 134 0.35 9.60 -22.06
N ARG A 135 -0.09 9.29 -20.84
CA ARG A 135 0.66 9.50 -19.60
C ARG A 135 0.46 8.29 -18.71
N LEU A 136 1.58 7.69 -18.27
CA LEU A 136 1.58 6.64 -17.27
C LEU A 136 1.79 7.27 -15.89
N LEU A 137 1.05 6.78 -14.90
CA LEU A 137 1.09 7.28 -13.53
C LEU A 137 1.19 6.10 -12.57
N HIS A 138 2.20 6.12 -11.71
CA HIS A 138 2.42 5.13 -10.67
C HIS A 138 2.45 5.85 -9.32
N LEU A 139 1.36 5.76 -8.55
CA LEU A 139 1.30 6.28 -7.19
C LEU A 139 1.79 5.20 -6.22
N MET A 140 2.64 5.58 -5.26
CA MET A 140 3.21 4.62 -4.31
C MET A 140 2.38 4.46 -3.03
N TYR A 141 1.69 5.52 -2.62
CA TYR A 141 0.89 5.56 -1.41
C TYR A 141 -0.59 5.79 -1.68
N ASP A 142 -1.39 5.39 -0.72
CA ASP A 142 -2.83 5.58 -0.66
C ASP A 142 -3.20 6.01 0.75
N VAL A 143 -4.34 6.69 0.85
CA VAL A 143 -4.80 7.24 2.13
C VAL A 143 -6.10 6.53 2.51
N LEU A 144 -6.01 5.76 3.59
CA LEU A 144 -7.11 5.02 4.17
C LEU A 144 -7.90 5.93 5.12
N PRO A 145 -9.21 6.14 4.88
CA PRO A 145 -10.07 6.91 5.76
C PRO A 145 -10.19 6.29 7.16
N PRO A 146 -10.29 7.12 8.23
CA PRO A 146 -10.36 6.63 9.60
C PRO A 146 -11.60 5.77 9.89
N GLU A 147 -12.69 5.92 9.14
CA GLU A 147 -13.93 5.16 9.30
C GLU A 147 -13.76 3.67 8.99
N LEU A 148 -12.77 3.33 8.14
CA LEU A 148 -12.45 1.96 7.78
C LEU A 148 -11.46 1.31 8.75
N VAL A 149 -10.90 2.07 9.70
CA VAL A 149 -9.91 1.59 10.66
C VAL A 149 -10.58 1.30 11.99
N SER A 150 -10.54 0.04 12.42
CA SER A 150 -11.12 -0.36 13.69
C SER A 150 -10.23 0.02 14.87
N ALA A 151 -8.92 -0.19 14.75
CA ALA A 151 -7.96 0.27 15.75
C ALA A 151 -6.53 0.36 15.20
N VAL A 152 -5.72 1.20 15.83
CA VAL A 152 -4.29 1.35 15.60
C VAL A 152 -3.54 0.65 16.73
N VAL A 153 -2.71 -0.32 16.39
CA VAL A 153 -1.84 -1.05 17.32
C VAL A 153 -0.46 -0.39 17.32
N THR A 154 -0.08 0.15 18.48
CA THR A 154 1.19 0.84 18.71
C THR A 154 1.92 0.26 19.92
N GLU A 155 3.15 0.69 20.17
CA GLU A 155 3.88 0.36 21.39
C GLU A 155 3.27 0.98 22.66
N LYS A 156 2.37 1.98 22.53
CA LYS A 156 1.61 2.54 23.65
C LYS A 156 0.30 1.79 23.92
N GLY A 157 0.02 0.75 23.14
CA GLY A 157 -1.21 -0.02 23.17
C GLY A 157 -2.11 0.23 21.96
N THR A 158 -3.33 -0.27 22.07
CA THR A 158 -4.37 -0.13 21.03
C THR A 158 -5.08 1.20 21.21
N LEU A 159 -5.04 2.04 20.17
CA LEU A 159 -5.59 3.39 20.15
C LEU A 159 -6.55 3.54 18.96
N PRO A 160 -7.62 4.33 19.07
CA PRO A 160 -8.37 4.74 17.88
C PRO A 160 -7.53 5.75 17.06
N THR A 161 -7.83 5.87 15.77
CA THR A 161 -7.19 6.85 14.86
C THR A 161 -7.34 8.29 15.34
N THR A 162 -8.44 8.61 16.04
CA THR A 162 -8.70 9.94 16.63
C THR A 162 -7.76 10.31 17.78
N SER A 163 -6.98 9.36 18.31
CA SER A 163 -5.99 9.62 19.37
C SER A 163 -4.63 10.07 18.85
N VAL A 164 -4.41 10.09 17.52
CA VAL A 164 -3.13 10.53 16.92
C VAL A 164 -2.71 11.94 17.38
N PRO A 165 -3.57 12.98 17.36
CA PRO A 165 -3.22 14.32 17.86
C PRO A 165 -2.76 14.33 19.33
N VAL A 166 -3.39 13.50 20.16
CA VAL A 166 -3.08 13.42 21.60
C VAL A 166 -1.67 12.88 21.80
N VAL A 167 -1.31 11.82 21.08
CA VAL A 167 0.03 11.23 21.14
C VAL A 167 1.08 12.20 20.63
N LEU A 168 0.81 12.91 19.52
CA LEU A 168 1.70 13.94 18.98
C LEU A 168 1.95 15.06 20.02
N ARG A 169 0.90 15.55 20.68
CA ARG A 169 1.03 16.58 21.72
C ARG A 169 1.86 16.11 22.92
N VAL A 170 1.65 14.88 23.38
CA VAL A 170 2.44 14.31 24.50
C VAL A 170 3.92 14.20 24.12
N LYS A 171 4.22 13.82 22.88
CA LYS A 171 5.61 13.79 22.39
C LYS A 171 6.25 15.17 22.35
N GLN A 172 5.56 16.17 21.82
CA GLN A 172 6.06 17.55 21.78
C GLN A 172 6.34 18.07 23.20
N ALA A 173 5.41 17.88 24.14
CA ALA A 173 5.59 18.31 25.53
C ALA A 173 6.79 17.64 26.21
N ALA A 174 7.04 16.35 25.93
CA ALA A 174 8.20 15.63 26.45
C ALA A 174 9.52 16.20 25.89
N SER A 175 9.55 16.61 24.62
CA SER A 175 10.74 17.21 23.99
C SER A 175 11.11 18.58 24.56
N TYR A 176 10.14 19.36 25.05
CA TYR A 176 10.40 20.68 25.66
C TYR A 176 10.85 20.61 27.13
N SER A 177 10.86 19.43 27.75
CA SER A 177 11.23 19.23 29.16
C SER A 177 12.70 18.82 29.36
N LEU A 178 13.50 18.85 28.30
CA LEU A 178 14.96 18.61 28.27
C LEU A 178 15.69 19.89 27.84
#